data_AF-A0A9Y2JVJ3-F1
#
_entry.id   AF-A0A9Y2JVJ3-F1
#
_cell.length_a   1.000
_cell.length_b   1.000
_cell.length_c   1.000
_cell.angle_alpha   90.00
_cell.angle_beta   90.00
_cell.angle_gamma   90.00
#
_symmetry.space_group_name_H-M   'P 1'
#
loop_
_entity.id
_entity.type
_entity.pdbx_description
1 polymer ?
#
loop_
_entity_poly.entity_id
_entity_poly.type
_entity_poly.pdbx_seq_one_letter_code
_entity_poly.pdbx_strand_id
1 'polypeptide(L)'
;MLTPEQYLGAVAERIQRSGGQLNTVQIGPAVCPVGLFAESVLMSTMNYCVIAAAVPEVTAAALYDFTGRATQHARANLVGTMGWTASSVVIAGLVGQRVYPDAAQAASAKSGNQVGGETRMVAVDLTAGQTYAFTGGKMWGAAMHGAIRAKLTFCFPQPAEVYQQVQWQQAQQPQVPPPPYAGPAGPQPPVYPPPGHPPYGY
;
A
#
# COMPACT_ATOMS: atom_id res chain seq x y z
N MET A 1 2.20 13.63 10.66
CA MET A 1 3.04 13.26 9.51
C MET A 1 2.57 11.91 8.98
N LEU A 2 2.61 11.68 7.68
CA LEU A 2 2.21 10.40 7.09
C LEU A 2 3.32 9.36 7.31
N THR A 3 2.96 8.16 7.76
CA THR A 3 3.90 7.04 7.91
C THR A 3 3.93 6.19 6.62
N PRO A 4 5.04 5.48 6.34
CA PRO A 4 5.10 4.54 5.22
C PRO A 4 3.97 3.51 5.24
N GLU A 5 3.60 3.01 6.42
CA GLU A 5 2.56 2.01 6.60
C GLU A 5 1.18 2.57 6.27
N GLN A 6 0.87 3.80 6.69
CA GLN A 6 -0.36 4.49 6.30
C GLN A 6 -0.42 4.72 4.78
N TYR A 7 0.71 5.07 4.16
CA TYR A 7 0.77 5.21 2.72
C TYR A 7 0.56 3.87 2.00
N LEU A 8 1.20 2.79 2.45
CA LEU A 8 0.98 1.44 1.90
C LEU A 8 -0.46 0.96 2.11
N GLY A 9 -1.13 1.34 3.20
CA GLY A 9 -2.55 1.10 3.40
C GLY A 9 -3.40 1.76 2.31
N ALA A 10 -3.09 2.99 1.94
CA ALA A 10 -3.77 3.68 0.84
C ALA A 10 -3.47 3.06 -0.54
N VAL A 11 -2.23 2.60 -0.77
CA VAL A 11 -1.87 1.83 -1.98
C VAL A 11 -2.69 0.55 -2.07
N ALA A 12 -2.78 -0.21 -0.98
CA ALA A 12 -3.56 -1.44 -0.90
C ALA A 12 -5.07 -1.20 -1.16
N GLU A 13 -5.64 -0.16 -0.55
CA GLU A 13 -7.03 0.24 -0.78
C GLU A 13 -7.28 0.61 -2.25
N ARG A 14 -6.35 1.35 -2.87
CA ARG A 14 -6.42 1.72 -4.29
C ARG A 14 -6.24 0.51 -5.21
N ILE A 15 -5.38 -0.44 -4.87
CA ILE A 15 -5.28 -1.71 -5.60
C ILE A 15 -6.65 -2.40 -5.64
N GLN A 16 -7.29 -2.57 -4.48
CA GLN A 16 -8.62 -3.20 -4.41
C GLN A 16 -9.69 -2.40 -5.14
N ARG A 17 -9.71 -1.07 -4.97
CA ARG A 17 -10.70 -0.18 -5.61
C ARG A 17 -10.59 -0.18 -7.14
N SER A 18 -9.39 -0.44 -7.68
CA SER A 18 -9.18 -0.58 -9.12
C SER A 18 -9.35 -2.01 -9.64
N GLY A 19 -9.98 -2.91 -8.86
CA GLY A 19 -10.30 -4.27 -9.25
C GLY A 19 -9.13 -5.25 -9.18
N GLY A 20 -8.03 -4.88 -8.52
CA GLY A 20 -6.87 -5.73 -8.36
C GLY A 20 -7.09 -6.82 -7.32
N GLN A 21 -6.57 -8.01 -7.58
CA GLN A 21 -6.43 -9.04 -6.57
C GLN A 21 -5.30 -8.65 -5.63
N LEU A 22 -5.65 -8.19 -4.43
CA LEU A 22 -4.70 -7.80 -3.40
C LEU A 22 -4.23 -9.03 -2.62
N ASN A 23 -2.92 -9.20 -2.57
CA ASN A 23 -2.22 -10.15 -1.71
C ASN A 23 -1.21 -9.40 -0.85
N THR A 24 -0.74 -10.08 0.20
CA THR A 24 0.42 -9.63 0.97
C THR A 24 1.49 -10.70 0.85
N VAL A 25 2.66 -10.32 0.34
CA VAL A 25 3.76 -11.26 0.08
C VAL A 25 5.08 -10.72 0.60
N GLN A 26 5.97 -11.65 0.96
CA GLN A 26 7.32 -11.32 1.35
C GLN A 26 8.19 -11.14 0.08
N ILE A 27 8.82 -9.96 -0.07
CA ILE A 27 9.81 -9.70 -1.14
C ILE A 27 11.10 -9.23 -0.49
N GLY A 28 12.09 -10.13 -0.44
CA GLY A 28 13.28 -9.89 0.35
C GLY A 28 12.94 -9.72 1.84
N PRO A 29 13.38 -8.64 2.52
CA PRO A 29 13.05 -8.39 3.91
C PRO A 29 11.68 -7.69 4.11
N ALA A 30 11.03 -7.21 3.05
CA ALA A 30 9.81 -6.41 3.16
C ALA A 30 8.53 -7.25 2.97
N VAL A 31 7.53 -6.99 3.82
CA VAL A 31 6.15 -7.42 3.62
C VAL A 31 5.46 -6.41 2.71
N CYS A 32 4.98 -6.87 1.55
CA CYS A 32 4.55 -6.00 0.46
C CYS A 32 3.06 -6.22 0.13
N PRO A 33 2.20 -5.19 0.06
CA PRO A 33 0.98 -5.28 -0.71
C PRO A 33 1.30 -5.51 -2.19
N VAL A 34 0.62 -6.49 -2.78
CA VAL A 34 0.76 -6.86 -4.19
C VAL A 34 -0.60 -6.96 -4.85
N GLY A 35 -0.81 -6.14 -5.88
CA GLY A 35 -2.00 -6.14 -6.71
C GLY A 35 -1.75 -6.79 -8.05
N LEU A 36 -2.54 -7.80 -8.39
CA LEU A 36 -2.56 -8.39 -9.72
C LEU A 36 -3.82 -7.95 -10.48
N PHE A 37 -3.64 -7.54 -11.74
CA PHE A 37 -4.72 -7.05 -12.60
C PHE A 37 -4.62 -7.69 -13.97
N ALA A 38 -5.78 -7.90 -14.59
CA ALA A 38 -5.91 -8.18 -16.02
C ALA A 38 -6.92 -7.20 -16.60
N GLU A 39 -6.47 -6.33 -17.51
CA GLU A 39 -7.28 -5.27 -18.09
C GLU A 39 -7.29 -5.35 -19.62
N SER A 40 -8.42 -5.05 -20.26
CA SER A 40 -8.51 -4.96 -21.71
C SER A 40 -8.21 -3.52 -22.16
N VAL A 41 -7.13 -3.34 -22.94
CA VAL A 41 -6.71 -2.06 -23.52
C VAL A 41 -6.62 -2.25 -25.04
N LEU A 42 -7.45 -1.53 -25.80
CA LEU A 42 -7.52 -1.64 -27.27
C LEU A 42 -7.60 -3.10 -27.77
N MET A 43 -8.52 -3.90 -27.19
CA MET A 43 -8.70 -5.33 -27.53
C MET A 43 -7.52 -6.24 -27.18
N SER A 44 -6.48 -5.73 -26.51
CA SER A 44 -5.37 -6.51 -25.98
C SER A 44 -5.49 -6.65 -24.47
N THR A 45 -5.13 -7.81 -23.91
CA THR A 45 -5.05 -7.97 -22.46
C THR A 45 -3.71 -7.43 -21.95
N MET A 46 -3.76 -6.54 -20.97
CA MET A 46 -2.62 -6.04 -20.21
C MET A 46 -2.68 -6.60 -18.79
N ASN A 47 -1.58 -7.22 -18.36
CA ASN A 47 -1.45 -7.72 -17.00
C ASN A 47 -0.63 -6.73 -16.18
N TYR A 48 -1.13 -6.30 -15.02
CA TYR A 48 -0.37 -5.45 -14.10
C TYR A 48 -0.01 -6.22 -12.84
N CYS A 49 1.22 -6.02 -12.36
CA CYS A 49 1.64 -6.40 -11.03
C CYS A 49 2.15 -5.14 -10.31
N VAL A 50 1.34 -4.62 -9.40
CA VAL A 50 1.66 -3.45 -8.57
C VAL A 50 2.18 -3.94 -7.24
N ILE A 51 3.38 -3.53 -6.86
CA ILE A 51 4.07 -4.00 -5.65
C ILE A 51 4.63 -2.78 -4.94
N ALA A 52 4.39 -2.64 -3.64
CA ALA A 52 4.97 -1.56 -2.85
C ALA A 52 5.62 -2.09 -1.56
N ALA A 53 6.67 -1.42 -1.09
CA ALA A 53 7.32 -1.71 0.18
C ALA A 53 7.72 -0.43 0.92
N ALA A 54 7.73 -0.51 2.25
CA ALA A 54 8.21 0.55 3.12
C ALA A 54 9.71 0.33 3.39
N VAL A 55 10.48 1.40 3.29
CA VAL A 55 11.89 1.45 3.69
C VAL A 55 12.15 2.75 4.46
N PRO A 56 13.14 2.80 5.38
CA PRO A 56 13.44 4.04 6.10
C PRO A 56 13.79 5.19 5.14
N GLU A 57 14.66 4.90 4.17
CA GLU A 57 15.12 5.84 3.15
C GLU A 57 15.26 5.13 1.80
N VAL A 58 14.99 5.84 0.70
CA VAL A 58 15.03 5.30 -0.66
C VAL A 58 16.30 5.76 -1.37
N THR A 59 17.24 4.84 -1.58
CA THR A 59 18.44 5.03 -2.41
C THR A 59 18.27 4.37 -3.78
N ALA A 60 19.08 4.75 -4.78
CA ALA A 60 18.99 4.11 -6.09
C ALA A 60 19.27 2.60 -5.99
N ALA A 61 20.27 2.19 -5.20
CA ALA A 61 20.62 0.78 -5.01
C ALA A 61 19.45 -0.03 -4.44
N ALA A 62 18.78 0.48 -3.39
CA ALA A 62 17.60 -0.17 -2.81
C ALA A 62 16.45 -0.26 -3.82
N LEU A 63 16.23 0.81 -4.59
CA LEU A 63 15.19 0.85 -5.61
C LEU A 63 15.44 -0.16 -6.73
N TYR A 64 16.66 -0.26 -7.25
CA TYR A 64 17.02 -1.24 -8.28
C TYR A 64 16.90 -2.67 -7.77
N ASP A 65 17.42 -2.96 -6.57
CA ASP A 65 17.35 -4.30 -5.97
C ASP A 65 15.89 -4.73 -5.73
N PHE A 66 15.08 -3.87 -5.11
CA PHE A 66 13.66 -4.13 -4.90
C PHE A 66 12.92 -4.35 -6.21
N THR A 67 13.17 -3.50 -7.20
CA THR A 67 12.55 -3.60 -8.53
C THR A 67 12.91 -4.91 -9.23
N GLY A 68 14.16 -5.37 -9.10
CA GLY A 68 14.60 -6.67 -9.60
C GLY A 68 13.83 -7.82 -8.97
N ARG A 69 13.71 -7.84 -7.63
CA ARG A 69 12.95 -8.87 -6.88
C ARG A 69 11.46 -8.83 -7.19
N ALA A 70 10.87 -7.63 -7.26
CA ALA A 70 9.47 -7.42 -7.64
C ALA A 70 9.20 -7.95 -9.06
N THR A 71 10.10 -7.70 -10.01
CA THR A 71 10.00 -8.23 -11.37
C THR A 71 10.11 -9.75 -11.40
N GLN A 72 11.04 -10.33 -10.63
CA GLN A 72 11.14 -11.79 -10.51
C GLN A 72 9.88 -12.42 -9.92
N HIS A 73 9.33 -11.81 -8.84
CA HIS A 73 8.06 -12.24 -8.25
C HIS A 73 6.91 -12.17 -9.27
N ALA A 74 6.78 -11.06 -9.98
CA ALA A 74 5.76 -10.89 -11.00
C ALA A 74 5.90 -11.95 -12.11
N ARG A 75 7.11 -12.24 -12.59
CA ARG A 75 7.34 -13.30 -13.59
C ARG A 75 6.91 -14.67 -13.08
N ALA A 76 7.26 -15.02 -11.85
CA ALA A 76 6.88 -16.32 -11.27
C ALA A 76 5.36 -16.49 -11.12
N ASN A 77 4.62 -15.40 -10.90
CA ASN A 77 3.19 -15.45 -10.59
C ASN A 77 2.28 -15.04 -11.77
N LEU A 78 2.81 -14.35 -12.78
CA LEU A 78 2.07 -14.03 -14.01
C LEU A 78 2.18 -15.14 -15.06
N VAL A 79 3.35 -15.80 -15.18
CA VAL A 79 3.61 -16.83 -16.22
C VAL A 79 2.71 -18.08 -16.07
N GLY A 80 2.29 -18.43 -14.86
CA GLY A 80 1.41 -19.58 -14.61
C GLY A 80 -0.09 -19.29 -14.78
N THR A 81 -0.48 -18.01 -14.80
CA THR A 81 -1.88 -17.60 -14.74
C THR A 81 -2.39 -17.10 -16.09
N MET A 82 -1.53 -16.42 -16.86
CA MET A 82 -1.87 -15.88 -18.17
C MET A 82 -0.60 -15.90 -19.03
N GLY A 83 -0.63 -16.64 -20.14
CA GLY A 83 0.55 -16.85 -21.00
C GLY A 83 1.31 -15.55 -21.28
N TRP A 84 2.65 -15.65 -21.37
CA TRP A 84 3.62 -14.55 -21.60
C TRP A 84 3.42 -13.79 -22.93
N THR A 85 2.32 -14.02 -23.63
CA THR A 85 1.89 -13.36 -24.86
C THR A 85 1.12 -12.06 -24.61
N ALA A 86 0.67 -11.80 -23.38
CA ALA A 86 0.02 -10.55 -22.97
C ALA A 86 1.04 -9.54 -22.42
N SER A 87 0.85 -8.25 -22.76
CA SER A 87 1.73 -7.17 -22.32
C SER A 87 1.71 -7.05 -20.80
N SER A 88 2.79 -7.50 -20.14
CA SER A 88 2.89 -7.53 -18.68
C SER A 88 3.63 -6.30 -18.16
N VAL A 89 3.08 -5.64 -17.16
CA VAL A 89 3.60 -4.40 -16.58
C VAL A 89 3.81 -4.58 -15.09
N VAL A 90 5.03 -4.44 -14.62
CA VAL A 90 5.37 -4.42 -13.20
C VAL A 90 5.54 -2.97 -12.76
N ILE A 91 4.85 -2.56 -11.70
CA ILE A 91 5.03 -1.25 -11.07
C ILE A 91 5.54 -1.50 -9.65
N ALA A 92 6.83 -1.27 -9.43
CA ALA A 92 7.52 -1.53 -8.18
C ALA A 92 7.82 -0.21 -7.45
N GLY A 93 7.23 -0.01 -6.29
CA GLY A 93 7.36 1.21 -5.49
C GLY A 93 8.06 1.02 -4.16
N LEU A 94 9.01 1.89 -3.86
CA LEU A 94 9.53 2.08 -2.51
C LEU A 94 8.98 3.37 -1.90
N VAL A 95 8.50 3.27 -0.67
CA VAL A 95 7.96 4.37 0.11
C VAL A 95 8.86 4.58 1.31
N GLY A 96 9.37 5.80 1.49
CA GLY A 96 10.21 6.13 2.63
C GLY A 96 10.03 7.57 3.10
N GLN A 97 10.65 7.88 4.23
CA GLN A 97 10.61 9.25 4.75
C GLN A 97 11.42 10.22 3.89
N ARG A 98 12.41 9.69 3.17
CA ARG A 98 13.28 10.47 2.29
C ARG A 98 13.63 9.65 1.04
N VAL A 99 13.63 10.32 -0.10
CA VAL A 99 14.17 9.79 -1.36
C VAL A 99 15.44 10.55 -1.70
N TYR A 100 16.54 9.82 -1.91
CA TYR A 100 17.79 10.43 -2.34
C TYR A 100 17.73 10.86 -3.81
N PRO A 101 18.48 11.90 -4.23
CA PRO A 101 18.41 12.41 -5.60
C PRO A 101 18.70 11.36 -6.69
N ASP A 102 19.60 10.42 -6.42
CA ASP A 102 19.93 9.31 -7.31
C ASP A 102 18.73 8.36 -7.52
N ALA A 103 17.99 8.06 -6.45
CA ALA A 103 16.77 7.27 -6.49
C ALA A 103 15.64 7.98 -7.24
N ALA A 104 15.47 9.29 -6.99
CA ALA A 104 14.50 10.11 -7.71
C ALA A 104 14.78 10.15 -9.22
N GLN A 105 16.07 10.28 -9.59
CA GLN A 105 16.52 10.21 -10.98
C GLN A 105 16.27 8.82 -11.58
N ALA A 106 16.63 7.75 -10.88
CA ALA A 106 16.41 6.37 -11.33
C ALA A 106 14.91 6.08 -11.54
N ALA A 107 14.05 6.48 -10.60
CA ALA A 107 12.60 6.30 -10.71
C ALA A 107 12.00 7.09 -11.89
N SER A 108 12.51 8.30 -12.14
CA SER A 108 12.05 9.19 -13.20
C SER A 108 12.65 8.89 -14.58
N ALA A 109 13.66 8.04 -14.65
CA ALA A 109 14.32 7.69 -15.89
C ALA A 109 13.40 6.87 -16.80
N LYS A 110 13.54 7.08 -18.12
CA LYS A 110 12.82 6.28 -19.12
C LYS A 110 13.18 4.80 -18.93
N SER A 111 12.17 3.98 -18.61
CA SER A 111 12.38 2.54 -18.45
C SER A 111 12.92 1.94 -19.76
N GLY A 112 13.80 0.94 -19.66
CA GLY A 112 14.21 0.15 -20.82
C GLY A 112 13.03 -0.63 -21.41
N ASN A 113 13.10 -1.00 -22.69
CA ASN A 113 12.19 -1.99 -23.26
C ASN A 113 12.72 -3.37 -22.89
N GLN A 114 11.91 -4.19 -22.22
CA GLN A 114 12.24 -5.58 -21.93
C GLN A 114 11.37 -6.46 -22.83
N VAL A 115 11.94 -7.54 -23.37
CA VAL A 115 11.17 -8.49 -24.18
C VAL A 115 10.10 -9.14 -23.30
N GLY A 116 8.83 -8.97 -23.65
CA GLY A 116 7.69 -9.57 -22.94
C GLY A 116 7.14 -8.78 -21.75
N GLY A 117 7.63 -7.57 -21.47
CA GLY A 117 7.03 -6.73 -20.44
C GLY A 117 7.72 -5.40 -20.18
N GLU A 118 7.13 -4.60 -19.29
CA GLU A 118 7.67 -3.32 -18.85
C GLU A 118 7.73 -3.28 -17.32
N THR A 119 8.86 -2.83 -16.77
CA THR A 119 8.98 -2.52 -15.33
C THR A 119 9.07 -1.01 -15.13
N ARG A 120 8.27 -0.49 -14.19
CA ARG A 120 8.23 0.91 -13.75
C ARG A 120 8.70 0.98 -12.30
N MET A 121 9.69 1.81 -12.05
CA MET A 121 10.13 2.14 -10.70
C MET A 121 9.30 3.31 -10.18
N VAL A 122 8.96 3.27 -8.90
CA VAL A 122 8.33 4.36 -8.17
C VAL A 122 9.12 4.59 -6.88
N ALA A 123 9.42 5.85 -6.57
CA ALA A 123 9.97 6.25 -5.28
C ALA A 123 9.05 7.31 -4.67
N VAL A 124 8.61 7.10 -3.44
CA VAL A 124 7.72 8.03 -2.73
C VAL A 124 8.47 8.62 -1.55
N ASP A 125 8.56 9.95 -1.53
CA ASP A 125 9.13 10.75 -0.45
C ASP A 125 7.99 11.36 0.38
N LEU A 126 7.81 10.86 1.60
CA LEU A 126 6.76 11.33 2.48
C LEU A 126 7.05 12.68 3.12
N THR A 127 8.32 13.06 3.27
CA THR A 127 8.71 14.36 3.84
C THR A 127 8.61 15.46 2.79
N ALA A 128 9.12 15.22 1.58
CA ALA A 128 9.02 16.16 0.46
C ALA A 128 7.61 16.19 -0.15
N GLY A 129 6.78 15.17 0.14
CA GLY A 129 5.43 15.06 -0.38
C GLY A 129 5.41 14.78 -1.88
N GLN A 130 6.38 14.01 -2.39
CA GLN A 130 6.58 13.77 -3.82
C GLN A 130 6.58 12.28 -4.16
N THR A 131 5.96 11.95 -5.29
CA THR A 131 6.08 10.65 -5.94
C THR A 131 6.89 10.79 -7.24
N TYR A 132 8.03 10.10 -7.30
CA TYR A 132 8.91 10.05 -8.47
C TYR A 132 8.66 8.77 -9.27
N ALA A 133 8.38 8.93 -10.56
CA ALA A 133 8.24 7.85 -11.52
C ALA A 133 8.31 8.39 -12.94
N PHE A 134 8.75 7.59 -13.90
CA PHE A 134 8.63 7.97 -15.30
C PHE A 134 7.16 7.94 -15.75
N THR A 135 6.68 9.09 -16.21
CA THR A 135 5.33 9.29 -16.74
C THR A 135 5.32 9.76 -18.21
N GLY A 136 6.50 9.80 -18.84
CA GLY A 136 6.65 10.17 -20.26
C GLY A 136 6.13 9.10 -21.23
N GLY A 137 6.10 9.44 -22.52
CA GLY A 137 5.78 8.48 -23.58
C GLY A 137 6.99 7.62 -23.97
N LYS A 138 6.74 6.38 -24.41
CA LYS A 138 7.66 5.64 -25.30
C LYS A 138 6.98 5.38 -26.64
N MET A 139 7.71 4.77 -27.58
CA MET A 139 7.20 4.43 -28.91
C MET A 139 6.14 3.31 -28.92
N TRP A 140 5.80 2.73 -27.76
CA TRP A 140 4.65 1.82 -27.66
C TRP A 140 3.35 2.64 -27.73
N GLY A 141 2.28 2.11 -28.33
CA GLY A 141 1.07 2.87 -28.67
C GLY A 141 0.57 3.77 -27.52
N ALA A 142 0.20 5.01 -27.86
CA ALA A 142 -0.17 6.05 -26.88
C ALA A 142 -1.23 5.60 -25.86
N ALA A 143 -2.16 4.74 -26.27
CA ALA A 143 -3.19 4.18 -25.41
C ALA A 143 -2.64 3.25 -24.31
N MET A 144 -1.67 2.38 -24.62
CA MET A 144 -1.05 1.50 -23.62
C MET A 144 -0.27 2.32 -22.59
N HIS A 145 0.47 3.34 -23.04
CA HIS A 145 1.14 4.25 -22.11
C HIS A 145 0.16 5.05 -21.25
N GLY A 146 -0.95 5.50 -21.83
CA GLY A 146 -2.04 6.13 -21.09
C GLY A 146 -2.55 5.23 -19.97
N ALA A 147 -2.82 3.96 -20.27
CA ALA A 147 -3.28 2.98 -19.29
C ALA A 147 -2.24 2.71 -18.18
N ILE A 148 -0.97 2.52 -18.54
CA ILE A 148 0.12 2.33 -17.57
C ILE A 148 0.26 3.54 -16.65
N ARG A 149 0.27 4.75 -17.21
CA ARG A 149 0.35 5.99 -16.43
C ARG A 149 -0.86 6.14 -15.52
N ALA A 150 -2.07 5.90 -16.01
CA ALA A 150 -3.28 5.95 -15.22
C ALA A 150 -3.21 4.96 -14.04
N LYS A 151 -2.80 3.72 -14.29
CA LYS A 151 -2.64 2.70 -13.24
C LYS A 151 -1.58 3.11 -12.21
N LEU A 152 -0.43 3.59 -12.67
CA LEU A 152 0.66 4.06 -11.81
C LEU A 152 0.20 5.21 -10.91
N THR A 153 -0.35 6.28 -11.48
CA THR A 153 -0.80 7.46 -10.73
C THR A 153 -1.95 7.13 -9.79
N PHE A 154 -2.83 6.21 -10.18
CA PHE A 154 -3.94 5.81 -9.32
C PHE A 154 -3.45 5.01 -8.11
N CYS A 155 -2.55 4.03 -8.30
CA CYS A 155 -2.07 3.16 -7.22
C CYS A 155 -1.01 3.83 -6.33
N PHE A 156 -0.21 4.75 -6.89
CA PHE A 156 0.80 5.53 -6.17
C PHE A 156 0.42 7.03 -6.19
N PRO A 157 -0.58 7.42 -5.39
CA PRO A 157 -1.01 8.82 -5.30
C PRO A 157 0.08 9.74 -4.75
N GLN A 158 -0.10 11.06 -4.89
CA GLN A 158 0.78 11.98 -4.18
C GLN A 158 0.57 11.85 -2.65
N PRO A 159 1.62 11.96 -1.82
CA PRO A 159 1.49 11.86 -0.36
C PRO A 159 0.46 12.82 0.25
N ALA A 160 0.26 14.00 -0.35
CA ALA A 160 -0.76 14.96 0.09
C ALA A 160 -2.19 14.41 -0.03
N GLU A 161 -2.50 13.67 -1.11
CA GLU A 161 -3.81 13.02 -1.28
C GLU A 161 -4.03 11.95 -0.21
N VAL A 162 -2.99 11.17 0.09
CA VAL A 162 -3.08 10.12 1.11
C VAL A 162 -3.24 10.72 2.49
N TYR A 163 -2.53 11.81 2.78
CA TYR A 163 -2.68 12.52 4.04
C TYR A 163 -4.13 12.99 4.26
N GLN A 164 -4.76 13.56 3.23
CA GLN A 164 -6.17 13.95 3.27
C GLN A 164 -7.09 12.75 3.48
N GLN A 165 -6.85 11.64 2.78
CA GLN A 165 -7.61 10.39 2.93
C GLN A 165 -7.54 9.86 4.37
N VAL A 166 -6.34 9.80 4.96
CA VAL A 166 -6.14 9.32 6.33
C VAL A 166 -6.81 10.25 7.34
N GLN A 167 -6.69 11.57 7.18
CA GLN A 167 -7.37 12.52 8.07
C GLN A 167 -8.90 12.36 8.01
N TRP A 168 -9.46 12.17 6.82
CA TRP A 168 -10.90 11.96 6.65
C TRP A 168 -11.36 10.64 7.29
N GLN A 169 -10.59 9.55 7.12
CA GLN A 169 -10.88 8.26 7.76
C GLN A 169 -10.83 8.34 9.29
N GLN A 170 -9.87 9.09 9.85
CA GLN A 170 -9.77 9.32 11.29
C GLN A 170 -10.95 10.13 11.83
N ALA A 171 -11.42 11.14 11.08
CA ALA A 171 -12.58 11.95 11.47
C ALA A 171 -13.90 11.15 11.51
N GLN A 172 -13.98 10.05 10.77
CA GLN A 172 -15.15 9.16 10.77
C GLN A 172 -15.16 8.11 11.87
N GLN A 173 -14.06 7.93 12.61
CA GLN A 173 -14.05 6.99 13.72
C GLN A 173 -14.94 7.52 14.85
N PRO A 174 -15.97 6.77 15.29
CA PRO A 174 -16.82 7.20 16.40
C PRO A 174 -15.96 7.46 17.64
N GLN A 175 -16.01 8.68 18.16
CA GLN A 175 -15.44 8.95 19.47
C GLN A 175 -16.27 8.19 20.49
N VAL A 176 -15.74 7.07 20.99
CA VAL A 176 -16.32 6.40 22.15
C VAL A 176 -16.26 7.41 23.29
N PRO A 177 -17.40 7.85 23.86
CA PRO A 177 -17.38 8.80 24.95
C PRO A 177 -16.54 8.21 26.10
N PRO A 178 -15.70 9.02 26.76
CA PRO A 178 -14.91 8.54 27.88
C PRO A 178 -15.84 7.92 28.92
N PRO A 179 -15.44 6.82 29.58
CA PRO A 179 -16.25 6.23 30.64
C PRO A 179 -16.58 7.31 31.68
N PRO A 180 -17.83 7.35 32.20
CA PRO A 180 -18.21 8.33 33.18
C PRO A 180 -17.24 8.26 34.37
N TYR A 181 -16.75 9.43 34.78
CA TYR A 181 -15.82 9.58 35.89
C TYR A 181 -16.47 8.98 37.15
N ALA A 182 -15.99 7.82 37.59
CA ALA A 182 -16.34 7.29 38.90
C ALA A 182 -15.73 8.24 39.93
N GLY A 183 -16.56 9.13 40.50
CA GLY A 183 -16.13 10.02 41.57
C GLY A 183 -15.51 9.23 42.73
N PRO A 184 -14.72 9.89 43.60
CA PRO A 184 -14.09 9.23 44.73
C PRO A 184 -15.15 8.50 45.57
N ALA A 185 -14.86 7.23 45.89
CA ALA A 185 -15.75 6.35 46.63
C ALA A 185 -16.21 7.04 47.92
N GLY A 186 -17.51 7.37 47.98
CA GLY A 186 -18.15 7.81 49.22
C GLY A 186 -18.03 6.72 50.30
N PRO A 187 -18.09 7.08 51.59
CA PRO A 187 -17.96 6.14 52.69
C PRO A 187 -19.00 5.02 52.57
N GLN A 188 -18.53 3.77 52.58
CA GLN A 188 -19.40 2.59 52.52
C GLN A 188 -20.32 2.56 53.75
N PRO A 189 -21.63 2.32 53.59
CA PRO A 189 -22.53 2.15 54.72
C PRO A 189 -22.20 0.86 55.49
N PRO A 190 -22.40 0.85 56.83
CA PRO A 190 -22.09 -0.31 57.67
C PRO A 190 -22.98 -1.50 57.31
N VAL A 191 -22.33 -2.65 57.11
CA VAL A 191 -22.96 -3.94 56.81
C VAL A 191 -23.49 -4.53 58.12
N TYR A 192 -24.80 -4.69 58.24
CA TYR A 192 -25.41 -5.43 59.35
C TYR A 192 -25.50 -6.92 59.00
N PRO A 193 -25.10 -7.83 59.91
CA PRO A 193 -25.23 -9.26 59.70
C PRO A 193 -26.71 -9.70 59.76
N PRO A 194 -27.10 -10.72 58.98
CA PRO A 194 -28.47 -11.20 58.95
C PRO A 194 -28.86 -11.94 60.26
N PRO A 195 -30.14 -11.89 60.69
CA PRO A 195 -30.61 -12.57 61.89
C PRO A 195 -30.54 -14.10 61.75
N GLY A 196 -29.95 -14.76 62.76
CA GLY A 196 -29.82 -16.21 62.82
C GLY A 196 -31.16 -16.95 62.99
N HIS A 197 -31.29 -18.07 62.29
CA HIS A 197 -32.41 -19.00 62.47
C HIS A 197 -32.26 -19.81 63.77
N PRO A 198 -33.34 -20.06 64.53
CA PRO A 198 -33.29 -20.92 65.71
C PRO A 198 -33.20 -22.42 65.32
N PRO A 199 -32.61 -23.27 66.19
CA PRO A 199 -32.41 -24.68 65.92
C PRO A 199 -33.69 -25.49 66.16
N TYR A 200 -34.08 -26.32 65.21
CA TYR A 200 -35.09 -27.36 65.43
C TYR A 200 -34.42 -28.61 66.03
N GLY A 201 -34.91 -29.02 67.20
CA GLY A 201 -34.55 -30.27 67.86
C GLY A 201 -35.59 -31.37 67.61
N TYR A 202 -35.05 -32.59 67.47
CA TYR A 202 -35.65 -33.95 67.51
C TYR A 202 -36.89 -34.27 66.67
#